data_AF-A0A940VKL2-F1
#
_entry.id   AF-A0A940VKL2-F1
#
_cell.length_a   1.000
_cell.length_b   1.000
_cell.length_c   1.000
_cell.angle_alpha   90.00
_cell.angle_beta   90.00
_cell.angle_gamma   90.00
#
_symmetry.space_group_name_H-M   'P 1'
#
loop_
_entity.id
_entity.type
_entity.pdbx_description
1 polymer ?
#
loop_
_entity_poly.entity_id
_entity_poly.type
_entity_poly.pdbx_seq_one_letter_code
_entity_poly.pdbx_strand_id
1 'polypeptide(L)' 'MPYLSPPTLTHAEHKALLQATAGHPRDHVIISLALATGLRLGEIVGLNVGDLYFPDGTPRTSSCAPGNSRAETTTTAG' A
#
# COMPACT_ATOMS: atom_id res chain seq x y z
N MET A 1 29.45 -19.52 8.79
CA MET A 1 28.61 -18.35 9.10
C MET A 1 27.19 -18.74 8.75
N PRO A 2 26.28 -18.97 9.72
CA PRO A 2 24.89 -19.25 9.37
C PRO A 2 24.34 -18.03 8.62
N TYR A 3 23.72 -18.26 7.47
CA TYR A 3 23.07 -17.24 6.67
C TYR A 3 21.90 -16.67 7.48
N LEU A 4 22.18 -15.64 8.26
CA LEU A 4 21.15 -14.85 8.91
C LEU A 4 20.40 -14.14 7.79
N SER A 5 19.11 -14.43 7.69
CA SER A 5 18.21 -13.68 6.80
C SER A 5 18.42 -12.18 7.00
N PRO A 6 18.32 -11.36 5.93
CA PRO A 6 18.44 -9.92 6.06
C PRO A 6 17.54 -9.41 7.18
N PRO A 7 18.04 -8.53 8.08
CA PRO A 7 17.22 -8.01 9.17
C PRO A 7 16.03 -7.24 8.59
N THR A 8 14.83 -7.71 8.87
CA THR A 8 13.57 -7.08 8.48
C THR A 8 12.89 -6.45 9.67
N LEU A 9 12.11 -5.39 9.42
CA LEU A 9 11.31 -4.77 10.46
C LEU A 9 10.14 -5.67 10.89
N THR A 10 9.88 -5.72 12.19
CA THR A 10 8.67 -6.34 12.75
C THR A 10 7.45 -5.44 12.54
N HIS A 11 6.25 -6.01 12.68
CA HIS A 11 5.00 -5.24 12.61
C HIS A 11 4.90 -4.14 13.69
N ALA A 12 5.45 -4.39 14.88
CA ALA A 12 5.46 -3.40 15.97
C ALA A 12 6.34 -2.20 15.61
N GLU A 13 7.51 -2.44 15.05
CA GLU A 13 8.44 -1.41 14.59
C GLU A 13 7.86 -0.63 13.40
N HIS A 14 7.15 -1.28 12.48
CA HIS A 14 6.45 -0.59 11.39
C HIS A 14 5.42 0.40 11.94
N LYS A 15 4.62 -0.02 12.92
CA LYS A 15 3.63 0.86 13.57
C LYS A 15 4.30 2.01 14.29
N ALA A 16 5.43 1.77 14.96
CA ALA A 16 6.19 2.81 15.65
C ALA A 16 6.76 3.85 14.67
N LEU A 17 7.28 3.44 13.51
CA LEU A 17 7.74 4.36 12.46
C LEU A 17 6.62 5.24 11.91
N LEU A 18 5.44 4.67 11.67
CA LEU A 18 4.29 5.43 11.20
C LEU A 18 3.81 6.44 12.26
N GLN A 19 3.83 6.05 13.54
CA GLN A 19 3.49 6.97 14.65
C GLN A 19 4.50 8.11 14.77
N ALA A 20 5.80 7.81 14.69
CA ALA A 20 6.86 8.81 14.79
C ALA A 20 6.81 9.85 13.66
N THR A 21 6.35 9.46 12.47
CA THR A 21 6.27 10.35 11.30
C THR A 21 4.94 11.09 11.20
N ALA A 22 3.94 10.80 12.03
CA ALA A 22 2.58 11.34 11.89
C ALA A 22 2.49 12.89 11.90
N GLY A 23 3.43 13.58 12.55
CA GLY A 23 3.50 15.05 12.55
C GLY A 23 4.15 15.67 11.30
N HIS A 24 4.74 14.86 10.43
CA HIS A 24 5.48 15.29 9.24
C HIS A 24 4.82 14.71 7.99
N PRO A 25 3.83 15.40 7.38
CA PRO A 25 2.95 14.80 6.38
C PRO A 25 3.72 14.28 5.15
N ARG A 26 4.78 14.97 4.73
CA ARG A 26 5.64 14.51 3.63
C ARG A 26 6.32 13.19 3.96
N ASP A 27 7.01 13.14 5.09
CA ASP A 27 7.80 11.98 5.50
C ASP A 27 6.89 10.79 5.83
N HIS A 28 5.72 11.07 6.41
CA HIS A 28 4.71 10.07 6.68
C HIS A 28 4.21 9.38 5.40
N VAL A 29 3.97 10.15 4.33
CA VAL A 29 3.55 9.59 3.04
C VAL A 29 4.67 8.78 2.39
N ILE A 30 5.92 9.28 2.41
CA ILE A 30 7.06 8.56 1.84
C ILE A 30 7.28 7.22 2.55
N ILE A 31 7.26 7.23 3.89
CA ILE A 31 7.45 6.03 4.69
C ILE A 31 6.27 5.06 4.53
N SER A 32 5.03 5.53 4.59
CA SER A 32 3.87 4.65 4.40
C SER A 32 3.81 4.02 3.00
N LEU A 33 4.19 4.78 1.96
CA LEU A 33 4.29 4.26 0.59
C LEU A 33 5.37 3.19 0.46
N ALA A 34 6.57 3.44 1.01
CA ALA A 34 7.66 2.47 1.00
C ALA A 34 7.27 1.16 1.69
N LEU A 35 6.58 1.24 2.83
CA LEU A 35 6.14 0.08 3.59
C LEU A 35 5.00 -0.69 2.91
N ALA A 36 4.09 0.00 2.22
CA ALA A 36 2.95 -0.65 1.56
C ALA A 36 3.31 -1.33 0.23
N THR A 37 4.32 -0.81 -0.47
CA THR A 37 4.66 -1.25 -1.84
C THR A 37 5.97 -2.02 -1.93
N GLY A 38 6.89 -1.84 -0.97
CA GLY A 38 8.23 -2.41 -1.02
C GLY A 38 9.16 -1.78 -2.06
N LEU A 39 8.79 -0.63 -2.61
CA LEU A 39 9.61 0.10 -3.59
C LEU A 39 10.93 0.58 -2.98
N ARG A 40 11.98 0.62 -3.80
CA ARG A 40 13.27 1.17 -3.41
C ARG A 40 13.17 2.68 -3.30
N LEU A 41 13.95 3.28 -2.39
CA LEU A 41 13.96 4.74 -2.20
C LEU A 41 14.15 5.51 -3.52
N GLY A 42 15.02 5.03 -4.41
CA GLY A 42 15.24 5.67 -5.72
C GLY A 42 14.01 5.64 -6.64
N GLU A 43 13.15 4.63 -6.53
CA GLU A 43 11.90 4.53 -7.29
C GLU A 43 10.84 5.47 -6.71
N ILE A 44 10.78 5.58 -5.38
CA ILE A 44 9.88 6.51 -4.69
C ILE A 44 10.24 7.97 -5.01
N VAL A 45 11.53 8.30 -5.07
CA VAL A 45 12.01 9.65 -5.42
C VAL A 45 11.69 10.02 -6.87
N GLY A 46 11.65 9.03 -7.77
CA GLY A 46 11.30 9.22 -9.18
C GLY A 46 9.81 9.19 -9.48
N LEU A 47 8.95 8.95 -8.48
CA LEU A 47 7.52 8.78 -8.66
C LEU A 47 6.83 10.10 -9.02
N ASN A 48 5.95 10.07 -10.02
CA ASN A 48 5.16 11.22 -10.45
C ASN A 48 3.69 11.05 -10.04
N VAL A 49 2.97 12.16 -9.88
CA VAL A 49 1.51 12.17 -9.59
C VAL A 49 0.74 11.44 -10.69
N GLY A 50 1.22 11.51 -11.94
CA GLY A 50 0.67 10.76 -13.07
C GLY A 50 0.79 9.24 -12.93
N ASP A 51 1.65 8.72 -12.05
CA ASP A 51 1.71 7.28 -11.80
C ASP A 51 0.57 6.84 -10.86
N LEU A 52 0.17 7.73 -9.94
CA LEU A 52 -0.82 7.46 -8.91
C LEU A 52 -2.25 7.84 -9.30
N TYR A 53 -2.42 8.82 -10.19
CA TYR A 53 -3.74 9.34 -10.56
C TYR A 53 -3.97 9.30 -12.06
N PHE A 54 -5.22 9.07 -12.45
CA PHE A 54 -5.69 9.34 -13.80
C PHE A 54 -5.80 10.86 -14.03
N PRO A 55 -5.82 11.31 -15.30
CA PRO A 55 -5.96 12.73 -15.63
C PRO A 55 -7.24 13.39 -15.09
N ASP A 56 -8.26 12.60 -14.77
CA ASP A 56 -9.51 13.03 -14.14
C ASP A 56 -9.41 13.19 -12.60
N GLY A 57 -8.23 12.92 -12.03
CA GLY A 57 -7.98 12.99 -10.59
C GLY A 57 -8.40 11.75 -9.81
N THR A 58 -8.86 10.69 -10.47
CA THR A 58 -9.19 9.43 -9.79
C THR A 58 -7.91 8.63 -9.46
N PRO A 59 -7.78 8.07 -8.24
CA PRO A 59 -6.59 7.31 -7.87
C PRO A 59 -6.55 5.96 -8.58
N ARG A 60 -5.37 5.58 -9.09
CA ARG A 60 -5.08 4.21 -9.54
C ARG A 60 -4.96 3.30 -8.33
N THR A 61 -6.07 2.67 -7.94
CA THR A 61 -6.04 1.60 -6.95
C THR A 61 -5.62 0.31 -7.64
N SER A 62 -4.53 -0.32 -7.16
CA SER A 62 -4.18 -1.68 -7.56
C SER A 62 -5.20 -2.63 -6.93
N SER A 63 -6.35 -2.79 -7.58
CA SER A 63 -7.35 -3.73 -7.15
C SER A 63 -6.84 -5.15 -7.40
N CYS A 64 -6.23 -5.76 -6.38
CA CYS A 64 -6.62 -7.14 -6.12
C CYS A 64 -8.04 -7.05 -5.55
N ALA A 65 -9.03 -7.04 -6.44
CA ALA A 65 -10.42 -7.07 -6.02
C ALA A 65 -10.62 -8.33 -5.18
N PRO A 66 -11.16 -8.26 -3.94
CA PRO A 66 -11.78 -9.45 -3.37
C PRO A 66 -12.88 -9.84 -4.34
N GLY A 67 -12.70 -10.97 -5.04
CA GLY A 67 -13.73 -11.54 -5.90
C GLY A 67 -15.00 -11.70 -5.08
N ASN A 68 -15.99 -10.85 -5.33
CA ASN A 68 -17.27 -10.91 -4.65
C ASN A 68 -18.07 -12.04 -5.30
N SER A 69 -17.84 -13.28 -4.86
CA SER A 69 -18.75 -14.40 -5.10
C SER A 69 -20.02 -14.19 -4.28
N ARG A 70 -20.93 -13.38 -4.82
CA ARG A 70 -22.34 -13.38 -4.45
C ARG A 70 -23.18 -13.62 -5.69
N ALA A 71 -23.23 -14.88 -6.11
CA ALA A 71 -24.35 -15.39 -6.89
C ALA A 71 -25.43 -15.79 -5.88
N GLU A 72 -26.23 -14.82 -5.46
CA GLU A 72 -27.48 -15.05 -4.74
C GLU A 72 -28.60 -14.45 -5.56
N THR A 73 -29.17 -15.26 -6.46
CA THR A 73 -30.47 -15.02 -7.07
C THR A 73 -31.40 -16.13 -6.63
N THR A 74 -31.94 -15.94 -5.42
CA THR A 74 -33.23 -16.49 -5.05
C THR A 74 -34.29 -15.66 -5.79
N THR A 75 -34.99 -16.27 -6.74
CA THR A 75 -36.25 -15.72 -7.26
C THR A 75 -37.28 -16.84 -7.31
N THR A 76 -38.31 -16.63 -6.51
CA THR A 76 -39.53 -17.41 -6.32
C THR A 76 -40.52 -17.22 -7.47
N ALA A 77 -41.43 -18.21 -7.61
CA ALA A 77 -42.76 -18.19 -8.23
C ALA A 77 -42.89 -18.75 -9.65
N GLY A 78 -43.70 -19.80 -9.76
CA GLY A 78 -44.10 -20.51 -10.97
C GLY A 78 -44.54 -21.92 -10.66
#